data_AF-A0AAV5XFN9-F1
#
_entry.id   AF-A0AAV5XFN9-F1
#
_cell.length_a   1.000
_cell.length_b   1.000
_cell.length_c   1.000
_cell.angle_alpha   90.00
_cell.angle_beta   90.00
_cell.angle_gamma   90.00
#
_symmetry.space_group_name_H-M   'P 1'
#
loop_
_entity.id
_entity.type
_entity.pdbx_description
1 polymer ?
#
loop_
_entity_poly.entity_id
_entity_poly.type
_entity_poly.pdbx_seq_one_letter_code
_entity_poly.pdbx_strand_id
1 'polypeptide(L)'
;MKSVGSLLLLALTLTGCAGANAVFAPVPAARPPRSSELPPPSSPPPPAGAPPAPPPAAPPTAVPPTVVPPAPPKPRVLSPQLEDEQRIQRQAQSRIDATERLVRQIEQKKLAGDQQENFLTIQSFLAKAKEALSARDVQRAFTLADKAHLLAEELSRTAR
;
A
#
# COMPACT_ATOMS: atom_id res chain seq x y z
N MET A 1 56.23 -10.21 11.35
CA MET A 1 54.77 -10.09 11.16
C MET A 1 54.15 -11.34 11.75
N LYS A 2 53.45 -11.22 12.89
CA LYS A 2 52.95 -12.35 13.69
C LYS A 2 51.59 -12.78 13.13
N SER A 3 51.55 -13.93 12.47
CA SER A 3 50.31 -14.59 12.04
C SER A 3 49.78 -15.39 13.23
N VAL A 4 48.71 -14.89 13.86
CA VAL A 4 48.10 -15.49 15.05
C VAL A 4 46.77 -16.11 14.64
N GLY A 5 46.68 -17.43 14.83
CA GLY A 5 45.52 -18.06 15.44
C GLY A 5 44.23 -18.08 14.62
N SER A 6 44.24 -18.86 13.54
CA SER A 6 43.05 -19.59 13.13
C SER A 6 42.89 -20.79 14.07
N LEU A 7 41.97 -20.69 15.04
CA LEU A 7 41.38 -21.84 15.75
C LEU A 7 40.09 -21.35 16.42
N LEU A 8 38.96 -21.55 15.76
CA LEU A 8 38.00 -22.58 16.15
C LEU A 8 37.37 -22.31 17.54
N LEU A 9 36.31 -21.51 17.56
CA LEU A 9 35.32 -21.59 18.63
C LEU A 9 33.92 -21.48 18.01
N LEU A 10 33.55 -22.62 17.44
CA LEU A 10 32.22 -22.96 16.96
C LEU A 10 31.35 -23.28 18.19
N ALA A 11 30.73 -22.26 18.79
CA ALA A 11 29.72 -22.45 19.83
C ALA A 11 28.33 -22.21 19.21
N LEU A 12 27.81 -23.25 18.56
CA LEU A 12 26.40 -23.39 18.19
C LEU A 12 25.56 -23.47 19.48
N THR A 13 24.84 -22.41 19.82
CA THR A 13 23.74 -22.49 20.80
C THR A 13 22.40 -22.47 20.07
N LEU A 14 21.95 -23.66 19.67
CA LEU A 14 20.53 -23.95 19.43
C LEU A 14 19.86 -24.23 20.78
N THR A 15 18.93 -23.40 21.21
CA THR A 15 17.79 -23.68 22.11
C THR A 15 17.00 -22.36 22.15
N GLY A 16 15.84 -22.18 21.55
CA GLY A 16 14.66 -23.03 21.58
C GLY A 16 13.56 -22.26 22.30
N CYS A 17 12.89 -21.34 21.61
CA CYS A 17 11.74 -20.58 22.13
C CYS A 17 10.48 -21.47 22.12
N ALA A 18 9.90 -21.74 23.28
CA ALA A 18 8.54 -22.28 23.40
C ALA A 18 7.81 -21.56 24.53
N GLY A 19 7.43 -20.31 24.28
CA GLY A 19 6.54 -19.53 25.14
C GLY A 19 5.20 -19.35 24.45
N ALA A 20 4.27 -20.29 24.65
CA ALA A 20 2.88 -20.15 24.19
C ALA A 20 1.99 -19.78 25.39
N ASN A 21 2.00 -18.51 25.77
CA ASN A 21 0.97 -17.93 26.63
C ASN A 21 -0.23 -17.53 25.74
N ALA A 22 -1.19 -18.44 25.60
CA ALA A 22 -2.46 -18.13 24.95
C ALA A 22 -3.49 -17.71 26.01
N VAL A 23 -3.38 -16.46 26.48
CA VAL A 23 -4.45 -15.75 27.20
C VAL A 23 -5.01 -14.73 26.24
N PHE A 24 -6.15 -15.02 25.61
CA PHE A 24 -7.27 -14.08 25.47
C PHE A 24 -8.43 -14.78 24.76
N ALA A 25 -9.52 -15.01 25.49
CA ALA A 25 -10.77 -15.46 24.92
C ALA A 25 -11.44 -14.32 24.12
N PRO A 26 -12.13 -14.62 23.01
CA PRO A 26 -12.75 -13.61 22.15
C PRO A 26 -14.02 -13.01 22.77
N VAL A 27 -14.13 -11.68 22.69
CA VAL A 27 -15.34 -10.91 23.06
C VAL A 27 -16.46 -11.19 22.04
N PRO A 28 -17.70 -11.49 22.47
CA PRO A 28 -18.79 -11.84 21.57
C PRO A 28 -19.41 -10.65 20.82
N ALA A 29 -19.51 -10.85 19.49
CA ALA A 29 -20.47 -10.31 18.52
C ALA A 29 -21.32 -9.09 18.92
N ALA A 30 -20.90 -7.91 18.45
CA ALA A 30 -21.80 -6.78 18.27
C ALA A 30 -22.82 -7.07 17.15
N ARG A 31 -24.11 -6.90 17.47
CA ARG A 31 -25.25 -7.05 16.56
C ARG A 31 -25.17 -6.05 15.40
N PRO A 32 -25.55 -6.44 14.16
CA PRO A 32 -25.83 -5.47 13.11
C PRO A 32 -27.16 -4.73 13.40
N PRO A 33 -27.21 -3.40 13.33
CA PRO A 33 -28.47 -2.68 13.28
C PRO A 33 -29.19 -2.97 11.96
N ARG A 34 -30.51 -3.11 12.11
CA ARG A 34 -31.51 -3.48 11.10
C ARG A 34 -31.53 -2.54 9.90
N SER A 35 -31.83 -3.15 8.76
CA SER A 35 -32.32 -2.58 7.52
C SER A 35 -33.21 -1.36 7.73
N SER A 36 -32.75 -0.20 7.28
CA SER A 36 -33.65 0.88 6.87
C SER A 36 -34.00 0.65 5.41
N GLU A 37 -35.14 0.00 5.23
CA GLU A 37 -35.82 -0.16 3.95
C GLU A 37 -36.28 1.22 3.46
N LEU A 38 -35.60 1.74 2.44
CA LEU A 38 -36.03 2.91 1.70
C LEU A 38 -37.24 2.53 0.83
N PRO A 39 -38.28 3.38 0.75
CA PRO A 39 -39.42 3.13 -0.12
C PRO A 39 -38.99 3.05 -1.60
N PRO A 40 -39.63 2.21 -2.42
CA PRO A 40 -39.27 2.07 -3.83
C PRO A 40 -39.51 3.39 -4.59
N PRO A 41 -38.60 3.82 -5.49
CA PRO A 41 -38.89 4.91 -6.39
C PRO A 41 -39.98 4.49 -7.38
N SER A 42 -41.05 5.29 -7.43
CA SER A 42 -42.16 5.20 -8.38
C SER A 42 -41.65 5.11 -9.82
N SER A 43 -42.04 4.05 -10.53
CA SER A 43 -41.77 3.89 -11.96
C SER A 43 -42.60 4.90 -12.79
N PRO A 44 -42.01 5.65 -13.73
CA PRO A 44 -42.78 6.41 -14.70
C PRO A 44 -43.38 5.49 -15.78
N PRO A 45 -44.61 5.76 -16.27
CA PRO A 45 -45.22 5.01 -17.38
C PRO A 45 -44.48 5.26 -18.72
N PRO A 46 -44.52 4.31 -19.66
CA PRO A 46 -43.81 4.41 -20.93
C PRO A 46 -44.48 5.44 -21.86
N PRO A 47 -43.73 6.34 -22.51
CA PRO A 47 -44.25 7.06 -23.66
C PRO A 47 -44.32 6.12 -24.87
N ALA A 48 -45.55 5.91 -25.34
CA ALA A 48 -45.84 5.37 -26.66
C ALA A 48 -45.32 6.31 -27.75
N GLY A 49 -44.83 5.73 -28.85
CA GLY A 49 -44.59 6.45 -30.09
C GLY A 49 -43.24 6.12 -30.73
N ALA A 50 -43.14 4.97 -31.38
CA ALA A 50 -42.12 4.75 -32.39
C ALA A 50 -42.55 5.49 -33.68
N PRO A 51 -41.82 6.51 -34.15
CA PRO A 51 -42.02 7.02 -35.50
C PRO A 51 -41.47 6.01 -36.53
N PRO A 52 -42.07 5.93 -37.72
CA PRO A 52 -41.69 4.98 -38.76
C PRO A 52 -40.27 5.24 -39.29
N ALA A 53 -39.62 4.15 -39.70
CA ALA A 53 -38.26 4.10 -40.22
C ALA A 53 -38.05 5.02 -41.45
N PRO A 54 -36.88 5.66 -41.58
CA PRO A 54 -36.51 6.36 -42.81
C PRO A 54 -36.22 5.35 -43.95
N PRO A 55 -36.51 5.71 -45.22
CA PRO A 55 -36.25 4.87 -46.39
C PRO A 55 -34.75 4.61 -46.63
N PRO A 56 -34.41 3.56 -47.40
CA PRO A 56 -33.05 3.05 -47.58
C PRO A 56 -32.08 4.05 -48.22
N ALA A 57 -30.82 3.97 -47.76
CA ALA A 57 -29.70 4.75 -48.26
C ALA A 57 -29.44 4.51 -49.76
N ALA A 58 -29.24 5.60 -50.50
CA ALA A 58 -28.64 5.56 -51.82
C ALA A 58 -27.23 4.96 -51.76
N PRO A 59 -26.78 4.21 -52.79
CA PRO A 59 -25.43 3.65 -52.80
C PRO A 59 -24.39 4.79 -52.88
N PRO A 60 -23.34 4.79 -52.04
CA PRO A 60 -22.25 5.73 -52.24
C PRO A 60 -21.48 5.35 -53.51
N THR A 61 -21.42 6.29 -54.43
CA THR A 61 -20.48 6.32 -55.55
C THR A 61 -19.07 6.03 -55.02
N ALA A 62 -18.41 5.02 -55.61
CA ALA A 62 -17.05 4.65 -55.27
C ALA A 62 -16.11 5.86 -55.47
N VAL A 63 -15.62 6.43 -54.36
CA VAL A 63 -14.50 7.34 -54.36
C VAL A 63 -13.20 6.55 -54.47
N PRO A 64 -12.21 7.00 -55.26
CA PRO A 64 -10.93 6.31 -55.43
C PRO A 64 -10.20 6.19 -54.07
N PRO A 65 -9.36 5.15 -53.87
CA PRO A 65 -8.64 4.99 -52.62
C PRO A 65 -7.60 6.10 -52.47
N THR A 66 -7.93 7.16 -51.73
CA THR A 66 -6.95 8.09 -51.21
C THR A 66 -6.09 7.34 -50.20
N VAL A 67 -4.80 7.23 -50.49
CA VAL A 67 -3.79 6.69 -49.58
C VAL A 67 -3.81 7.53 -48.29
N VAL A 68 -4.38 6.97 -47.22
CA VAL A 68 -4.37 7.58 -45.89
C VAL A 68 -2.94 7.43 -45.34
N PRO A 69 -2.22 8.53 -45.03
CA PRO A 69 -0.93 8.42 -44.35
C PRO A 69 -1.10 7.71 -43.00
N PRO A 70 -0.13 6.91 -42.55
CA PRO A 70 -0.25 6.19 -41.28
C PRO A 70 -0.47 7.19 -40.15
N ALA A 71 -1.57 7.01 -39.41
CA ALA A 71 -1.89 7.86 -38.27
C ALA A 71 -0.73 7.85 -37.27
N PRO A 72 -0.37 9.01 -36.68
CA PRO A 72 0.66 9.06 -35.67
C PRO A 72 0.29 8.14 -34.49
N PRO A 73 1.26 7.49 -33.84
CA PRO A 73 0.99 6.62 -32.71
C PRO A 73 0.30 7.43 -31.61
N LYS A 74 -0.89 6.98 -31.19
CA LYS A 74 -1.64 7.60 -30.09
C LYS A 74 -0.75 7.57 -28.82
N PRO A 75 -0.62 8.68 -28.07
CA PRO A 75 0.09 8.68 -26.80
C PRO A 75 -0.49 7.61 -25.88
N ARG A 76 0.36 6.76 -25.28
CA ARG A 76 -0.06 5.85 -24.22
C ARG A 76 -0.29 6.69 -22.97
N VAL A 77 -1.54 7.13 -22.78
CA VAL A 77 -1.98 7.72 -21.52
C VAL A 77 -2.03 6.56 -20.53
N LEU A 78 -1.19 6.60 -19.49
CA LEU A 78 -1.32 5.68 -18.38
C LEU A 78 -2.70 5.92 -17.74
N SER A 79 -3.36 4.84 -17.34
CA SER A 79 -4.64 4.97 -16.65
C SER A 79 -4.41 5.73 -15.33
N PRO A 80 -5.26 6.70 -14.95
CA PRO A 80 -5.08 7.52 -13.73
C PRO A 80 -4.76 6.71 -12.46
N GLN A 81 -5.34 5.52 -12.35
CA GLN A 81 -5.09 4.54 -11.28
C GLN A 81 -3.60 4.19 -11.09
N LEU A 82 -2.86 4.04 -12.19
CA LEU A 82 -1.45 3.68 -12.17
C LEU A 82 -0.59 4.87 -11.73
N GLU A 83 -0.92 6.09 -12.13
CA GLU A 83 -0.23 7.28 -11.65
C GLU A 83 -0.40 7.45 -10.13
N ASP A 84 -1.61 7.22 -9.61
CA ASP A 84 -1.87 7.30 -8.17
C ASP A 84 -1.10 6.24 -7.39
N GLU A 85 -1.09 4.99 -7.85
CA GLU A 85 -0.32 3.92 -7.21
C GLU A 85 1.18 4.25 -7.19
N GLN A 86 1.74 4.73 -8.31
CA GLN A 86 3.13 5.15 -8.36
C GLN A 86 3.43 6.34 -7.43
N ARG A 87 2.49 7.28 -7.28
CA ARG A 87 2.63 8.40 -6.32
C ARG A 87 2.70 7.87 -4.90
N ILE A 88 1.79 6.98 -4.51
CA ILE A 88 1.75 6.40 -3.16
C ILE A 88 3.00 5.56 -2.92
N GLN A 89 3.47 4.81 -3.91
CA GLN A 89 4.70 4.03 -3.81
C GLN A 89 5.91 4.93 -3.50
N ARG A 90 6.05 6.05 -4.24
CA ARG A 90 7.13 7.02 -3.97
C ARG A 90 7.01 7.64 -2.57
N GLN A 91 5.80 7.94 -2.12
CA GLN A 91 5.56 8.46 -0.76
C GLN A 91 5.94 7.42 0.31
N ALA A 92 5.55 6.16 0.12
CA ALA A 92 5.91 5.07 1.02
C ALA A 92 7.42 4.90 1.12
N GLN A 93 8.14 4.87 -0.01
CA GLN A 93 9.59 4.78 -0.03
C GLN A 93 10.24 5.98 0.68
N SER A 94 9.78 7.20 0.38
CA SER A 94 10.28 8.40 1.05
C SER A 94 10.08 8.36 2.57
N ARG A 95 8.95 7.83 3.06
CA ARG A 95 8.68 7.66 4.49
C ARG A 95 9.55 6.60 5.13
N ILE A 96 9.80 5.49 4.44
CA ILE A 96 10.75 4.45 4.88
C ILE A 96 12.14 5.08 5.04
N ASP A 97 12.64 5.74 4.01
CA ASP A 97 13.99 6.33 4.01
C ASP A 97 14.15 7.40 5.09
N ALA A 98 13.14 8.26 5.28
CA ALA A 98 13.13 9.28 6.31
C ALA A 98 13.16 8.66 7.72
N THR A 99 12.31 7.66 7.97
CA THR A 99 12.27 6.93 9.24
C THR A 99 13.60 6.24 9.53
N GLU A 100 14.21 5.59 8.55
CA GLU A 100 15.52 4.97 8.75
C GLU A 100 16.61 5.98 9.13
N ARG A 101 16.58 7.19 8.56
CA ARG A 101 17.52 8.26 8.93
C ARG A 101 17.33 8.67 10.39
N LEU A 102 16.09 8.84 10.84
CA LEU A 102 15.77 9.15 12.24
C LEU A 102 16.24 8.04 13.17
N VAL A 103 15.90 6.79 12.87
CA VAL A 103 16.29 5.62 13.66
C VAL A 103 17.81 5.47 13.76
N ARG A 104 18.55 5.75 12.68
CA ARG A 104 20.03 5.74 12.69
C ARG A 104 20.65 6.81 13.58
N GLN A 105 19.96 7.93 13.79
CA GLN A 105 20.43 9.01 14.66
C GLN A 105 20.11 8.77 16.13
N ILE A 106 19.17 7.87 16.43
CA ILE A 106 18.78 7.53 17.80
C ILE A 106 19.78 6.55 18.40
N GLU A 107 20.40 6.93 19.51
CA GLU A 107 21.29 6.05 20.26
C GLU A 107 20.48 5.05 21.10
N GLN A 108 20.28 3.84 20.57
CA GLN A 108 19.49 2.79 21.23
C GLN A 108 19.93 2.50 22.68
N LYS A 109 21.24 2.63 22.98
CA LYS A 109 21.78 2.40 24.33
C LYS A 109 21.33 3.40 25.38
N LYS A 110 20.83 4.57 24.95
CA LYS A 110 20.34 5.63 25.84
C LYS A 110 18.82 5.56 26.06
N LEU A 111 18.11 4.72 25.30
CA LEU A 111 16.68 4.55 25.44
C LEU A 111 16.37 3.68 26.66
N ALA A 112 15.34 4.06 27.42
CA ALA A 112 14.89 3.31 28.59
C ALA A 112 13.38 3.11 28.55
N GLY A 113 12.91 1.98 29.11
CA GLY A 113 11.49 1.64 29.24
C GLY A 113 10.74 1.79 27.90
N ASP A 114 9.67 2.59 27.93
CA ASP A 114 8.77 2.85 26.81
C ASP A 114 9.49 3.34 25.55
N GLN A 115 10.60 4.08 25.67
CA GLN A 115 11.36 4.56 24.51
C GLN A 115 11.99 3.40 23.72
N GLN A 116 12.48 2.39 24.43
CA GLN A 116 13.06 1.20 23.81
C GLN A 116 11.97 0.35 23.13
N GLU A 117 10.80 0.22 23.76
CA GLU A 117 9.66 -0.48 23.16
C GLU A 117 9.15 0.22 21.89
N ASN A 118 9.05 1.56 21.94
CA ASN A 118 8.71 2.37 20.76
C ASN A 118 9.74 2.20 19.64
N PHE A 119 11.03 2.17 19.97
CA PHE A 119 12.09 1.91 18.98
C PHE A 119 11.94 0.54 18.30
N LEU A 120 11.67 -0.52 19.06
CA LEU A 120 11.43 -1.86 18.50
C LEU A 120 10.16 -1.90 17.65
N THR A 121 9.13 -1.16 18.05
CA THR A 121 7.87 -1.03 17.31
C THR A 121 8.10 -0.32 15.97
N ILE A 122 8.89 0.76 15.95
CA ILE A 122 9.28 1.47 14.73
C ILE A 122 10.01 0.51 13.77
N GLN A 123 10.97 -0.27 14.26
CA GLN A 123 11.67 -1.25 13.43
C GLN A 123 10.72 -2.31 12.84
N SER A 124 9.78 -2.80 13.64
CA SER A 124 8.77 -3.76 13.18
C SER A 124 7.87 -3.18 12.08
N PHE A 125 7.46 -1.91 12.19
CA PHE A 125 6.70 -1.26 11.14
C PHE A 125 7.52 -1.04 9.87
N LEU A 126 8.80 -0.66 9.99
CA LEU A 126 9.70 -0.54 8.85
C LEU A 126 9.87 -1.86 8.10
N ALA A 127 10.07 -2.97 8.82
CA ALA A 127 10.19 -4.30 8.22
C ALA A 127 8.91 -4.65 7.44
N LYS A 128 7.74 -4.53 8.09
CA LYS A 128 6.44 -4.82 7.45
C LYS A 128 6.13 -3.89 6.27
N ALA A 129 6.56 -2.63 6.32
CA ALA A 129 6.37 -1.69 5.21
C ALA A 129 7.18 -2.12 3.98
N LYS A 130 8.43 -2.53 4.17
CA LYS A 130 9.29 -3.06 3.10
C LYS A 130 8.77 -4.37 2.52
N GLU A 131 8.28 -5.26 3.38
CA GLU A 131 7.62 -6.50 2.96
C GLU A 131 6.37 -6.20 2.11
N ALA A 132 5.53 -5.26 2.55
CA ALA A 132 4.35 -4.85 1.81
C ALA A 132 4.70 -4.23 0.44
N LEU A 133 5.75 -3.39 0.35
CA LEU A 133 6.25 -2.88 -0.94
C LEU A 133 6.70 -4.02 -1.87
N SER A 134 7.41 -5.00 -1.32
CA SER A 134 7.89 -6.17 -2.05
C SER A 134 6.72 -7.03 -2.56
N ALA A 135 5.64 -7.10 -1.79
CA ALA A 135 4.40 -7.77 -2.13
C ALA A 135 3.47 -6.94 -3.05
N ARG A 136 3.89 -5.76 -3.51
CA ARG A 136 3.08 -4.79 -4.29
C ARG A 136 1.82 -4.27 -3.57
N ASP A 137 1.75 -4.43 -2.25
CA ASP A 137 0.72 -3.81 -1.41
C ASP A 137 1.15 -2.39 -1.02
N VAL A 138 1.05 -1.49 -2.00
CA VAL A 138 1.54 -0.11 -1.91
C VAL A 138 0.79 0.70 -0.86
N GLN A 139 -0.52 0.47 -0.70
CA GLN A 139 -1.33 1.15 0.30
C GLN A 139 -0.94 0.76 1.74
N ARG A 140 -0.78 -0.54 1.98
CA ARG A 140 -0.33 -1.02 3.30
C ARG A 140 1.08 -0.56 3.61
N ALA A 141 1.97 -0.61 2.63
CA ALA A 141 3.33 -0.11 2.78
C ALA A 141 3.36 1.36 3.21
N PHE A 142 2.59 2.23 2.52
CA PHE A 142 2.49 3.64 2.88
C PHE A 142 1.98 3.82 4.31
N THR A 143 0.88 3.16 4.68
CA THR A 143 0.28 3.26 6.02
C THR A 143 1.27 2.84 7.12
N LEU A 144 2.00 1.74 6.92
CA LEU A 144 2.98 1.25 7.88
C LEU A 144 4.20 2.17 7.98
N ALA A 145 4.69 2.66 6.83
CA ALA A 145 5.80 3.59 6.77
C ALA A 145 5.47 4.93 7.44
N ASP A 146 4.27 5.45 7.23
CA ASP A 146 3.82 6.70 7.84
C ASP A 146 3.69 6.58 9.36
N LYS A 147 3.14 5.47 9.87
CA LYS A 147 3.11 5.17 11.31
C LYS A 147 4.52 5.07 11.90
N ALA A 148 5.43 4.37 11.23
CA ALA A 148 6.81 4.27 11.66
C ALA A 148 7.48 5.65 11.72
N HIS A 149 7.22 6.49 10.72
CA HIS A 149 7.75 7.85 10.63
C HIS A 149 7.28 8.74 11.76
N LEU A 150 5.97 8.75 12.05
CA LEU A 150 5.40 9.53 13.15
C LEU A 150 5.97 9.12 14.51
N LEU A 151 6.05 7.81 14.76
CA LEU A 151 6.65 7.30 15.99
C LEU A 151 8.14 7.63 16.09
N ALA A 152 8.89 7.57 14.98
CA ALA A 152 10.31 7.91 14.96
C ALA A 152 10.55 9.41 15.18
N GLU A 153 9.72 10.28 14.61
CA GLU A 153 9.74 11.72 14.86
C GLU A 153 9.52 12.03 16.35
N GLU A 154 8.52 11.39 16.96
CA GLU A 154 8.21 11.56 18.39
C GLU A 154 9.35 11.04 19.28
N LEU A 155 9.86 9.84 18.97
CA LEU A 155 10.99 9.27 19.70
C LEU A 155 12.24 10.14 19.55
N SER A 156 12.48 10.73 18.38
CA SER A 156 13.63 11.61 18.16
C SER A 156 13.54 12.94 18.92
N ARG A 157 12.33 13.40 19.27
CA ARG A 157 12.13 14.59 20.12
C ARG A 157 12.33 14.27 21.59
N THR A 158 11.91 13.09 22.02
CA THR A 158 11.97 12.67 23.42
C THR A 158 13.29 12.04 23.82
N ALA A 159 14.08 11.53 22.86
CA ALA A 159 15.39 10.91 23.08
C ALA A 159 16.58 11.90 22.98
N ARG A 160 16.33 13.17 22.67
CA ARG A 160 17.34 14.25 22.69
C ARG A 160 17.48 14.82 24.09
#